data_AF-A0A2P4QJ12-F1
#
_entry.id   AF-A0A2P4QJ12-F1
#
_cell.length_a   1.000
_cell.length_b   1.000
_cell.length_c   1.000
_cell.angle_alpha   90.00
_cell.angle_beta   90.00
_cell.angle_gamma   90.00
#
_symmetry.space_group_name_H-M   'P 1'
#
loop_
_entity.id
_entity.type
_entity.pdbx_description
1 polymer ?
#
loop_
_entity_poly.entity_id
_entity_poly.type
_entity_poly.pdbx_seq_one_letter_code
_entity_poly.pdbx_strand_id
1 'polypeptide(L)'
;MTISAELELESIMMVSPRRKLENNLRKLLEDERFFDITLKCSDSLTLRACKNILAVRSEVFNDLIFDNVDKPKKQLEFNKIDSVAMKYILEYLYTSENERETLRKNNVIEIYFSSIYFKLNELQKTIIEFTEKILRNGDEELGKDLLTSYIEKFSLEADNDMANLLVNWVAKIQLLPHEADRDLLSLTALHYLLKKTYCTDKSFGTYELTLFEYTLVKAKYTVLEEKIGLKKDPYDMKYDSNVIERIKERLTPLLPYIDLRIIDPDEIVNKLEPLFPSEMITDAYRFKIEKKHEKLQPMRGRLIFKWKNFGKDLWQAENRLYISNNGFTVGADSKLKNYKSIMGDLTIKGKGIHRWDILVVNLNDTIYIGICGFEEEFNKPGDKGFHGWALGSDGYIYNKRDWKWNSSVYKIGDVINIIVDMDSNHCYFGVNNNIRYENFGHSFPDEIYPFVSLKRGSKLRLISY
;
A
#
# COMPACT_ATOMS: atom_id res chain seq x y z
N MET A 1 63.14 15.81 -28.21
CA MET A 1 63.51 16.70 -27.09
C MET A 1 62.34 17.62 -26.77
N THR A 2 61.34 17.12 -26.05
CA THR A 2 60.80 17.80 -24.87
C THR A 2 60.05 16.74 -24.07
N ILE A 3 60.36 16.75 -22.79
CA ILE A 3 60.17 15.70 -21.81
C ILE A 3 58.78 15.87 -21.18
N SER A 4 58.20 14.75 -20.76
CA SER A 4 57.02 14.71 -19.91
C SER A 4 57.26 15.57 -18.66
N ALA A 5 56.36 16.51 -18.43
CA ALA A 5 56.06 16.95 -17.08
C ALA A 5 54.59 16.62 -16.88
N GLU A 6 54.37 15.37 -16.47
CA GLU A 6 53.44 15.04 -15.42
C GLU A 6 53.46 16.18 -14.39
N LEU A 7 52.53 17.13 -14.54
CA LEU A 7 51.95 17.80 -13.41
C LEU A 7 50.64 17.09 -13.19
N GLU A 8 50.76 16.01 -12.44
CA GLU A 8 49.76 15.46 -11.53
C GLU A 8 48.92 16.60 -10.92
N LEU A 9 47.89 17.03 -11.62
CA LEU A 9 46.63 17.34 -10.95
C LEU A 9 45.81 16.07 -10.99
N GLU A 10 46.28 15.09 -10.21
CA GLU A 10 45.35 14.38 -9.36
C GLU A 10 44.52 15.45 -8.66
N SER A 11 43.30 15.67 -9.15
CA SER A 11 42.26 16.23 -8.32
C SER A 11 41.97 15.18 -7.25
N ILE A 12 42.88 15.10 -6.27
CA ILE A 12 42.64 14.53 -4.95
C ILE A 12 41.32 15.16 -4.56
N MET A 13 40.27 14.34 -4.53
CA MET A 13 38.96 14.72 -4.06
C MET A 13 39.14 15.25 -2.63
N MET A 14 39.33 16.56 -2.47
CA MET A 14 39.38 17.18 -1.16
C MET A 14 38.01 16.96 -0.55
N VAL A 15 37.92 15.96 0.32
CA VAL A 15 36.77 15.70 1.16
C VAL A 15 36.44 17.04 1.84
N SER A 16 35.23 17.53 1.63
CA SER A 16 34.83 18.86 2.13
C SER A 16 35.12 18.96 3.64
N PRO A 17 35.49 20.14 4.17
CA PRO A 17 35.77 20.30 5.60
C PRO A 17 34.64 19.76 6.49
N ARG A 18 33.39 19.91 6.04
CA ARG A 18 32.20 19.32 6.65
C ARG A 18 32.28 17.78 6.72
N ARG A 19 32.51 17.12 5.59
CA ARG A 19 32.60 15.65 5.53
C ARG A 19 33.80 15.11 6.32
N LYS A 20 34.90 15.88 6.38
CA LYS A 20 36.05 15.55 7.25
C LYS A 20 35.66 15.60 8.73
N LEU A 21 34.89 16.61 9.16
CA LEU A 21 34.38 16.71 10.52
C LEU A 21 33.40 15.58 10.85
N GLU A 22 32.45 15.28 9.96
CA GLU A 22 31.51 14.15 10.11
C GLU A 22 32.26 12.82 10.29
N ASN A 23 33.27 12.56 9.45
CA ASN A 23 34.11 11.37 9.58
C ASN A 23 34.90 11.33 10.89
N ASN A 24 35.38 12.48 11.39
CA ASN A 24 36.06 12.55 12.68
C ASN A 24 35.10 12.28 13.83
N LEU A 25 33.87 12.80 13.78
CA LEU A 25 32.84 12.52 14.78
C LEU A 25 32.42 11.05 14.74
N ARG A 26 32.25 10.45 13.55
CA ARG A 26 31.93 9.02 13.42
C ARG A 26 32.96 8.12 14.09
N LYS A 27 34.25 8.44 13.98
CA LYS A 27 35.33 7.68 14.66
C LYS A 27 35.18 7.67 16.18
N LEU A 28 34.57 8.69 16.77
CA LEU A 28 34.35 8.74 18.21
C LEU A 28 33.37 7.66 18.69
N LEU A 29 32.52 7.08 17.82
CA LEU A 29 31.63 5.97 18.17
C LEU A 29 32.37 4.65 18.42
N GLU A 30 33.66 4.57 18.09
CA GLU A 30 34.49 3.37 18.24
C GLU A 30 35.67 3.58 19.20
N ASP A 31 35.90 4.81 19.65
CA ASP A 31 37.06 5.15 20.46
C ASP A 31 36.71 5.18 21.96
N GLU A 32 37.02 4.08 22.63
CA GLU A 32 36.66 3.85 24.03
C GLU A 32 37.19 4.90 25.02
N ARG A 33 38.23 5.63 24.63
CA ARG A 33 38.83 6.68 25.46
C ARG A 33 37.89 7.86 25.68
N PHE A 34 36.93 8.08 24.79
CA PHE A 34 36.00 9.20 24.84
C PHE A 34 34.64 8.85 25.44
N PHE A 35 34.40 7.58 25.77
CA PHE A 35 33.13 7.14 26.30
C PHE A 35 32.97 7.46 27.78
N ASP A 36 31.94 8.25 28.09
CA ASP A 36 31.62 8.72 29.45
C ASP A 36 30.19 8.37 29.88
N ILE A 37 29.38 7.75 28.99
CA ILE A 37 28.07 7.15 29.29
C ILE A 37 27.92 5.75 28.70
N THR A 38 27.14 4.95 29.41
CA THR A 38 26.73 3.60 29.03
C THR A 38 25.22 3.56 28.76
N LEU A 39 24.81 2.93 27.67
CA LEU A 39 23.42 2.80 27.23
C LEU A 39 23.07 1.31 27.17
N LYS A 40 22.21 0.84 28.08
CA LYS A 40 21.74 -0.54 28.11
C LYS A 40 20.44 -0.64 27.31
N CYS A 41 20.44 -1.40 26.23
CA CYS A 41 19.31 -1.60 25.33
C CYS A 41 18.39 -2.75 25.78
N SER A 42 17.24 -2.89 25.11
CA SER A 42 16.21 -3.87 25.47
C SER A 42 16.63 -5.32 25.19
N ASP A 43 17.54 -5.51 24.24
CA ASP A 43 18.19 -6.79 23.92
C ASP A 43 19.34 -7.13 24.88
N SER A 44 19.45 -6.41 26.00
CA SER A 44 20.50 -6.53 27.03
C SER A 44 21.92 -6.18 26.55
N LEU A 45 22.08 -5.75 25.29
CA LEU A 45 23.34 -5.26 24.79
C LEU A 45 23.60 -3.85 25.32
N THR A 46 24.87 -3.55 25.52
CA THR A 46 25.32 -2.30 26.12
C THR A 46 26.20 -1.56 25.13
N LEU A 47 25.82 -0.33 24.83
CA LEU A 47 26.58 0.60 23.98
C LEU A 47 27.21 1.68 24.84
N ARG A 48 28.27 2.30 24.33
CA ARG A 48 28.99 3.38 25.01
C ARG A 48 29.08 4.59 24.07
N ALA A 49 29.02 5.79 24.63
CA ALA A 49 28.95 7.02 23.87
C ALA A 49 29.50 8.23 24.65
N CYS A 50 29.45 9.41 24.04
CA CYS A 50 29.86 10.70 24.60
C CYS A 50 28.62 11.52 25.01
N LYS A 51 28.43 11.73 26.32
CA LYS A 51 27.31 12.47 26.94
C LYS A 51 27.04 13.81 26.28
N ASN A 52 28.10 14.58 26.07
CA ASN A 52 27.99 15.94 25.56
C ASN A 52 27.42 15.98 24.14
N ILE A 53 27.80 15.02 23.29
CA ILE A 53 27.24 14.92 21.93
C ILE A 53 25.76 14.54 22.03
N LEU A 54 25.41 13.54 22.83
CA LEU A 54 24.02 13.10 22.97
C LEU A 54 23.11 14.23 23.49
N ALA A 55 23.53 14.91 24.57
CA ALA A 55 22.75 15.98 25.19
C ALA A 55 22.57 17.19 24.27
N VAL A 56 23.61 17.60 23.53
CA VAL A 56 23.51 18.74 22.60
C VAL A 56 22.59 18.41 21.41
N ARG A 57 22.52 17.13 21.01
CA ARG A 57 21.84 16.70 19.78
C ARG A 57 20.44 16.15 20.01
N SER A 58 20.05 15.92 21.27
CA SER A 58 18.72 15.46 21.65
C SER A 58 18.36 15.96 23.04
N GLU A 59 17.29 16.76 23.12
CA GLU A 59 16.72 17.24 24.38
C GLU A 59 16.38 16.09 25.33
N VAL A 60 15.90 14.96 24.79
CA VAL A 60 15.58 13.77 25.57
C VAL A 60 16.83 13.21 26.25
N PHE A 61 17.96 13.12 25.53
CA PHE A 61 19.22 12.73 26.16
C PHE A 61 19.72 13.78 27.15
N ASN A 62 19.57 15.07 26.86
CA ASN A 62 19.93 16.14 27.80
C ASN A 62 19.19 15.96 29.12
N ASP A 63 17.88 15.81 29.07
CA ASP A 63 17.02 15.65 30.25
C ASP A 63 17.35 14.34 30.99
N LEU A 64 17.51 13.23 30.27
CA LEU A 64 17.85 11.95 30.90
C LEU A 64 19.22 11.95 31.60
N ILE A 65 20.22 12.62 31.02
CA ILE A 65 21.58 12.68 31.54
C ILE A 65 21.68 13.66 32.71
N PHE A 66 21.07 14.84 32.57
CA PHE A 66 21.22 15.99 33.49
C PHE A 66 19.98 16.27 34.36
N ASP A 67 19.03 15.33 34.44
CA ASP A 67 17.89 15.28 35.37
C ASP A 67 18.26 15.73 36.80
N ASN A 68 19.48 15.40 37.24
CA ASN A 68 20.13 15.99 38.41
C ASN A 68 21.51 16.54 38.02
N VAL A 69 21.61 17.87 37.96
CA VAL A 69 22.82 18.59 37.51
C VAL A 69 24.05 18.25 38.37
N ASP A 70 23.86 17.98 39.66
CA ASP A 70 24.97 17.67 40.58
C ASP A 70 25.47 16.22 40.44
N LYS A 71 24.66 15.31 39.88
CA LYS A 71 24.98 13.89 39.71
C LYS A 71 24.48 13.36 38.37
N PRO A 72 25.13 13.75 37.25
CA PRO A 72 24.74 13.27 35.93
C PRO A 72 24.86 11.75 35.83
N LYS A 73 23.85 11.11 35.22
CA LYS A 73 23.78 9.64 35.12
C LYS A 73 24.96 9.12 34.29
N LYS A 74 25.60 8.04 34.76
CA LYS A 74 26.67 7.33 34.03
C LYS A 74 26.13 6.18 33.18
N GLN A 75 24.90 5.76 33.44
CA GLN A 75 24.22 4.70 32.72
C GLN A 75 22.76 5.09 32.50
N LEU A 76 22.27 4.83 31.29
CA LEU A 76 20.85 4.93 30.93
C LEU A 76 20.36 3.55 30.48
N GLU A 77 19.11 3.23 30.79
CA GLU A 77 18.49 1.95 30.43
C GLU A 77 17.27 2.21 29.54
N PHE A 78 17.22 1.52 28.40
CA PHE A 78 16.15 1.60 27.42
C PHE A 78 15.52 0.24 27.26
N ASN A 79 14.38 0.03 27.91
CA ASN A 79 13.66 -1.25 27.90
C ASN A 79 12.84 -1.49 26.61
N LYS A 80 12.74 -0.50 25.73
CA LYS A 80 11.95 -0.55 24.49
C LYS A 80 12.75 -0.21 23.23
N ILE A 81 14.07 -0.07 23.30
CA ILE A 81 14.90 0.24 22.13
C ILE A 81 16.04 -0.77 22.08
N ASP A 82 16.13 -1.53 20.99
CA ASP A 82 17.20 -2.50 20.79
C ASP A 82 18.54 -1.84 20.41
N SER A 83 19.61 -2.62 20.38
CA SER A 83 20.93 -2.10 20.06
C SER A 83 21.11 -1.72 18.60
N VAL A 84 20.37 -2.33 17.66
CA VAL A 84 20.45 -2.02 16.23
C VAL A 84 19.91 -0.61 15.98
N ALA A 85 18.73 -0.32 16.51
CA ALA A 85 18.14 1.01 16.41
C ALA A 85 18.95 2.03 17.20
N MET A 86 19.43 1.70 18.40
CA MET A 86 20.27 2.62 19.16
C MET A 86 21.56 2.97 18.41
N LYS A 87 22.25 2.02 17.76
CA LYS A 87 23.43 2.32 16.92
C LYS A 87 23.10 3.29 15.79
N TYR A 88 21.98 3.07 15.11
CA TYR A 88 21.53 3.96 14.05
C TYR A 88 21.28 5.39 14.58
N ILE A 89 20.59 5.51 15.72
CA ILE A 89 20.35 6.80 16.39
C ILE A 89 21.66 7.47 16.79
N LEU A 90 22.62 6.72 17.35
CA LEU A 90 23.92 7.25 17.74
C LEU A 90 24.69 7.81 16.54
N GLU A 91 24.79 7.07 15.43
CA GLU A 91 25.45 7.57 14.23
C GLU A 91 24.80 8.84 13.68
N TYR A 92 23.45 8.90 13.71
CA TYR A 92 22.71 10.09 13.31
C TYR A 92 22.99 11.29 14.22
N LEU A 93 22.99 11.10 15.55
CA LEU A 93 23.28 12.20 16.48
C LEU A 93 24.69 12.76 16.28
N TYR A 94 25.65 11.89 15.98
CA TYR A 94 27.05 12.27 15.77
C TYR A 94 27.29 12.94 14.41
N THR A 95 26.61 12.51 13.35
CA THR A 95 26.98 12.89 11.98
C THR A 95 25.86 13.51 11.15
N SER A 96 24.63 13.53 11.65
CA SER A 96 23.39 13.93 10.94
C SER A 96 23.07 13.11 9.69
N GLU A 97 23.84 12.06 9.45
CA GLU A 97 23.70 11.12 8.33
C GLU A 97 24.00 9.71 8.87
N ASN A 98 23.68 8.69 8.09
CA ASN A 98 23.95 7.30 8.45
C ASN A 98 24.61 6.62 7.25
N GLU A 99 25.92 6.40 7.34
CA GLU A 99 26.70 5.73 6.30
C GLU A 99 26.95 4.26 6.65
N ARG A 100 27.17 3.95 7.94
CA ARG A 100 27.49 2.59 8.40
C ARG A 100 26.24 1.80 8.77
N GLU A 101 25.40 2.40 9.61
CA GLU A 101 24.13 1.80 10.00
C GLU A 101 23.08 2.13 8.93
N THR A 102 22.40 1.11 8.42
CA THR A 102 21.53 1.27 7.24
C THR A 102 20.09 0.93 7.58
N LEU A 103 19.16 1.71 7.00
CA LEU A 103 17.74 1.37 7.03
C LEU A 103 17.51 0.12 6.17
N ARG A 104 16.76 -0.81 6.73
CA ARG A 104 16.41 -2.10 6.13
C ARG A 104 14.98 -2.44 6.52
N LYS A 105 14.31 -3.29 5.74
CA LYS A 105 12.93 -3.69 6.01
C LYS A 105 12.70 -4.22 7.43
N ASN A 106 13.68 -4.91 8.01
CA ASN A 106 13.57 -5.56 9.32
C ASN A 106 13.92 -4.66 10.53
N ASN A 107 14.47 -3.46 10.32
CA ASN A 107 14.82 -2.55 11.41
C ASN A 107 14.08 -1.19 11.32
N VAL A 108 13.40 -0.91 10.21
CA VAL A 108 12.81 0.41 9.93
C VAL A 108 11.78 0.84 10.97
N ILE A 109 10.95 -0.09 11.47
CA ILE A 109 9.94 0.18 12.49
C ILE A 109 10.59 0.50 13.84
N GLU A 110 11.59 -0.28 14.24
CA GLU A 110 12.33 -0.09 15.49
C GLU A 110 13.06 1.27 15.50
N ILE A 111 13.72 1.60 14.39
CA ILE A 111 14.42 2.88 14.23
C ILE A 111 13.42 4.04 14.22
N TYR A 112 12.27 3.89 13.56
CA TYR A 112 11.22 4.89 13.57
C TYR A 112 10.69 5.14 14.99
N PHE A 113 10.36 4.08 15.74
CA PHE A 113 9.97 4.17 17.15
C PHE A 113 11.02 4.91 17.98
N SER A 114 12.29 4.58 17.80
CA SER A 114 13.40 5.21 18.50
C SER A 114 13.54 6.70 18.14
N SER A 115 13.36 7.05 16.86
CA SER A 115 13.41 8.44 16.40
C SER A 115 12.27 9.29 16.97
N ILE A 116 11.10 8.71 17.22
CA ILE A 116 10.01 9.37 17.97
C ILE A 116 10.41 9.56 19.43
N TYR A 117 10.89 8.49 20.07
CA TYR A 117 11.30 8.52 21.48
C TYR A 117 12.32 9.64 21.75
N PHE A 118 13.31 9.80 20.86
CA PHE A 118 14.35 10.84 20.96
C PHE A 118 13.99 12.18 20.32
N LYS A 119 12.75 12.35 19.83
CA LYS A 119 12.23 13.58 19.19
C LYS A 119 13.04 14.05 17.96
N LEU A 120 13.50 13.10 17.14
CA LEU A 120 14.33 13.35 15.96
C LEU A 120 13.48 13.51 14.69
N ASN A 121 12.79 14.63 14.55
CA ASN A 121 11.78 14.84 13.50
C ASN A 121 12.32 14.76 12.06
N GLU A 122 13.52 15.29 11.79
CA GLU A 122 14.11 15.19 10.44
C GLU A 122 14.53 13.76 10.09
N LEU A 123 14.93 12.98 11.10
CA LEU A 123 15.19 11.56 10.92
C LEU A 123 13.88 10.79 10.67
N GLN A 124 12.79 11.11 11.38
CA GLN A 124 11.48 10.50 11.14
C GLN A 124 11.04 10.65 9.68
N LYS A 125 11.17 11.85 9.09
CA LYS A 125 10.87 12.10 7.67
C LYS A 125 11.72 11.23 6.75
N THR A 126 13.02 11.17 7.00
CA THR A 126 13.96 10.34 6.23
C THR A 126 13.57 8.86 6.25
N ILE A 127 13.14 8.36 7.41
CA ILE A 127 12.69 6.98 7.57
C ILE A 127 11.38 6.74 6.82
N ILE A 128 10.42 7.67 6.87
CA ILE A 128 9.15 7.60 6.13
C ILE A 128 9.40 7.55 4.62
N GLU A 129 10.27 8.42 4.10
CA GLU A 129 10.65 8.43 2.68
C GLU A 129 11.31 7.12 2.24
N PHE A 130 12.20 6.57 3.09
CA PHE A 130 12.79 5.26 2.86
C PHE A 130 11.72 4.16 2.82
N THR A 131 10.80 4.14 3.78
CA THR A 131 9.70 3.16 3.85
C THR A 131 8.83 3.25 2.59
N GLU A 132 8.46 4.45 2.17
CA GLU A 132 7.68 4.65 0.95
C GLU A 132 8.42 4.10 -0.28
N LYS A 133 9.73 4.36 -0.38
CA LYS A 133 10.56 3.86 -1.49
C LYS A 133 10.62 2.32 -1.52
N ILE A 134 10.78 1.65 -0.37
CA ILE A 134 10.82 0.18 -0.35
C ILE A 134 9.45 -0.42 -0.65
N LEU A 135 8.36 0.20 -0.20
CA LEU A 135 6.99 -0.25 -0.49
C LEU A 135 6.68 -0.19 -2.00
N ARG A 136 7.10 0.91 -2.67
CA ARG A 136 6.92 1.09 -4.12
C ARG A 136 7.68 0.09 -4.98
N ASN A 137 8.77 -0.49 -4.45
CA ASN A 137 9.65 -1.42 -5.17
C ASN A 137 9.56 -2.87 -4.64
N GLY A 138 8.89 -3.07 -3.51
CA GLY A 138 8.72 -4.38 -2.87
C GLY A 138 7.52 -5.15 -3.39
N ASP A 139 7.35 -6.34 -2.84
CA ASP A 139 6.16 -7.16 -3.05
C ASP A 139 4.97 -6.69 -2.18
N GLU A 140 3.88 -7.44 -2.24
CA GLU A 140 2.65 -7.13 -1.51
C GLU A 140 2.76 -7.46 -0.01
N GLU A 141 3.55 -8.49 0.30
CA GLU A 141 3.73 -8.99 1.65
C GLU A 141 4.54 -8.03 2.51
N LEU A 142 5.47 -7.26 1.92
CA LEU A 142 6.23 -6.24 2.64
C LEU A 142 5.34 -5.23 3.37
N GLY A 143 4.25 -4.77 2.75
CA GLY A 143 3.34 -3.82 3.39
C GLY A 143 2.62 -4.44 4.60
N LYS A 144 2.18 -5.68 4.44
CA LYS A 144 1.51 -6.47 5.49
C LYS A 144 2.45 -6.74 6.68
N ASP A 145 3.67 -7.16 6.39
CA ASP A 145 4.74 -7.44 7.36
C ASP A 145 5.10 -6.19 8.18
N LEU A 146 5.30 -5.05 7.50
CA LEU A 146 5.62 -3.79 8.16
C LEU A 146 4.46 -3.30 9.04
N LEU A 147 3.20 -3.46 8.61
CA LEU A 147 2.05 -3.10 9.43
C LEU A 147 1.92 -4.01 10.67
N THR A 148 2.19 -5.31 10.52
CA THR A 148 2.29 -6.25 11.66
C THR A 148 3.37 -5.81 12.64
N SER A 149 4.59 -5.62 12.16
CA SER A 149 5.73 -5.16 12.98
C SER A 149 5.45 -3.83 13.67
N TYR A 150 4.77 -2.91 12.98
CA TYR A 150 4.36 -1.61 13.53
C TYR A 150 3.42 -1.78 14.73
N ILE A 151 2.40 -2.62 14.61
CA ILE A 151 1.41 -2.81 15.68
C ILE A 151 2.00 -3.56 16.88
N GLU A 152 2.90 -4.51 16.64
CA GLU A 152 3.68 -5.15 17.70
C GLU A 152 4.52 -4.15 18.49
N LYS A 153 5.06 -3.12 17.81
CA LYS A 153 5.90 -2.11 18.46
C LYS A 153 5.12 -1.00 19.16
N PHE A 154 4.02 -0.52 18.57
CA PHE A 154 3.33 0.70 19.01
C PHE A 154 2.00 0.48 19.76
N SER A 155 1.23 -0.57 19.45
CA SER A 155 -0.18 -0.81 19.82
C SER A 155 -1.26 -0.27 18.86
N LEU A 156 -2.52 -0.69 19.09
CA LEU A 156 -3.71 -0.39 18.30
C LEU A 156 -4.19 1.07 18.36
N GLU A 157 -3.76 1.83 19.36
CA GLU A 157 -4.16 3.24 19.55
C GLU A 157 -3.16 4.22 18.95
N ALA A 158 -2.01 3.74 18.48
CA ALA A 158 -1.00 4.60 17.90
C ALA A 158 -1.49 5.25 16.62
N ASP A 159 -1.19 6.54 16.45
CA ASP A 159 -1.50 7.30 15.25
C ASP A 159 -0.33 8.24 14.96
N ASN A 160 0.30 8.04 13.81
CA ASN A 160 1.42 8.84 13.32
C ASN A 160 1.59 8.63 11.82
N ASP A 161 2.50 9.37 11.20
CA ASP A 161 2.70 9.38 9.75
C ASP A 161 3.08 8.01 9.18
N MET A 162 3.89 7.22 9.91
CA MET A 162 4.21 5.84 9.51
C MET A 162 2.96 4.95 9.55
N ALA A 163 2.13 5.08 10.58
CA ALA A 163 0.85 4.36 10.68
C ALA A 163 -0.05 4.68 9.47
N ASN A 164 -0.18 5.97 9.14
CA ASN A 164 -0.94 6.43 7.98
C ASN A 164 -0.37 5.89 6.66
N LEU A 165 0.95 5.91 6.48
CA LEU A 165 1.62 5.36 5.30
C LEU A 165 1.29 3.87 5.14
N LEU A 166 1.49 3.07 6.18
CA LEU A 166 1.32 1.61 6.15
C LEU A 166 -0.15 1.23 5.97
N VAL A 167 -1.08 1.88 6.68
CA VAL A 167 -2.54 1.66 6.52
C VAL A 167 -2.97 1.98 5.10
N ASN A 168 -2.61 3.16 4.58
CA ASN A 168 -2.97 3.54 3.21
C ASN A 168 -2.34 2.56 2.22
N TRP A 169 -1.13 2.05 2.46
CA TRP A 169 -0.49 1.09 1.57
C TRP A 169 -1.22 -0.26 1.53
N VAL A 170 -1.44 -0.87 2.69
CA VAL A 170 -2.11 -2.18 2.79
C VAL A 170 -3.55 -2.11 2.31
N ALA A 171 -4.26 -1.00 2.54
CA ALA A 171 -5.61 -0.78 2.04
C ALA A 171 -5.75 -0.91 0.51
N LYS A 172 -4.69 -0.62 -0.25
CA LYS A 172 -4.69 -0.72 -1.73
C LYS A 172 -4.40 -2.13 -2.24
N ILE A 173 -3.97 -3.04 -1.38
CA ILE A 173 -3.66 -4.42 -1.72
C ILE A 173 -4.96 -5.23 -1.61
N GLN A 174 -5.19 -6.14 -2.56
CA GLN A 174 -6.33 -7.06 -2.46
C GLN A 174 -6.08 -8.06 -1.33
N LEU A 175 -7.01 -8.15 -0.39
CA LEU A 175 -6.97 -9.11 0.70
C LEU A 175 -7.76 -10.35 0.29
N LEU A 176 -7.05 -11.36 -0.20
CA LEU A 176 -7.63 -12.57 -0.76
C LEU A 176 -7.88 -13.62 0.33
N PRO A 177 -9.13 -14.08 0.55
CA PRO A 177 -9.45 -15.00 1.65
C PRO A 177 -8.65 -16.30 1.63
N HIS A 178 -8.30 -16.80 0.45
CA HIS A 178 -7.53 -18.04 0.29
C HIS A 178 -6.03 -17.91 0.61
N GLU A 179 -5.54 -16.69 0.82
CA GLU A 179 -4.16 -16.38 1.22
C GLU A 179 -4.06 -15.92 2.68
N ALA A 180 -5.19 -15.61 3.32
CA ALA A 180 -5.23 -15.03 4.66
C ALA A 180 -4.54 -15.90 5.72
N ASP A 181 -4.54 -17.23 5.57
CA ASP A 181 -3.89 -18.18 6.49
C ASP A 181 -2.37 -18.33 6.30
N ARG A 182 -1.79 -17.60 5.33
CA ARG A 182 -0.36 -17.70 4.96
C ARG A 182 0.34 -16.35 4.84
N ASP A 183 -0.41 -15.27 4.67
CA ASP A 183 0.17 -13.94 4.51
C ASP A 183 0.68 -13.33 5.83
N LEU A 184 1.49 -12.29 5.71
CA LEU A 184 2.21 -11.66 6.82
C LEU A 184 1.38 -10.63 7.62
N LEU A 185 0.08 -10.45 7.32
CA LEU A 185 -0.78 -9.50 8.04
C LEU A 185 -1.38 -10.17 9.27
N SER A 186 -0.91 -9.88 10.48
CA SER A 186 -1.47 -10.49 11.70
C SER A 186 -2.94 -10.10 11.93
N LEU A 187 -3.67 -10.89 12.74
CA LEU A 187 -5.06 -10.57 13.10
C LEU A 187 -5.17 -9.20 13.81
N THR A 188 -4.20 -8.86 14.65
CA THR A 188 -4.14 -7.56 15.35
C THR A 188 -3.87 -6.41 14.38
N ALA A 189 -3.00 -6.60 13.39
CA ALA A 189 -2.77 -5.61 12.33
C ALA A 189 -3.98 -5.46 11.40
N LEU A 190 -4.69 -6.55 11.10
CA LEU A 190 -5.97 -6.50 10.38
C LEU A 190 -7.01 -5.70 11.17
N HIS A 191 -7.15 -5.92 12.48
CA HIS A 191 -8.04 -5.13 13.33
C HIS A 191 -7.70 -3.64 13.24
N TYR A 192 -6.41 -3.29 13.32
CA TYR A 192 -5.98 -1.90 13.15
C TYR A 192 -6.33 -1.33 11.77
N LEU A 193 -6.07 -2.08 10.69
CA LEU A 193 -6.43 -1.70 9.32
C LEU A 193 -7.93 -1.43 9.19
N LEU A 194 -8.77 -2.35 9.68
CA LEU A 194 -10.23 -2.22 9.62
C LEU A 194 -10.70 -0.98 10.41
N LYS A 195 -10.18 -0.78 11.62
CA LYS A 195 -10.48 0.39 12.47
C LYS A 195 -10.14 1.71 11.79
N LYS A 196 -8.98 1.80 11.13
CA LYS A 196 -8.50 3.03 10.47
C LYS A 196 -9.12 3.27 9.09
N THR A 197 -9.76 2.27 8.49
CA THR A 197 -10.35 2.36 7.14
C THR A 197 -11.88 2.26 7.12
N TYR A 198 -12.53 2.07 8.27
CA TYR A 198 -13.98 2.04 8.34
C TYR A 198 -14.59 3.35 7.83
N CYS A 199 -15.53 3.25 6.88
CA CYS A 199 -16.15 4.41 6.21
C CYS A 199 -15.15 5.39 5.57
N THR A 200 -13.97 4.93 5.16
CA THR A 200 -12.98 5.80 4.50
C THR A 200 -13.44 6.19 3.08
N ASP A 201 -13.08 7.41 2.66
CA ASP A 201 -13.17 7.85 1.26
C ASP A 201 -11.88 7.55 0.47
N LYS A 202 -10.81 7.15 1.17
CA LYS A 202 -9.52 6.80 0.56
C LYS A 202 -9.61 5.54 -0.29
N SER A 203 -8.59 5.28 -1.10
CA SER A 203 -8.62 4.09 -1.95
C SER A 203 -8.59 2.78 -1.16
N PHE A 204 -9.39 1.80 -1.58
CA PHE A 204 -9.41 0.46 -1.01
C PHE A 204 -9.51 -0.59 -2.11
N GLY A 205 -8.77 -1.70 -1.97
CA GLY A 205 -8.59 -2.72 -3.01
C GLY A 205 -9.46 -3.97 -2.85
N THR A 206 -10.23 -4.09 -1.77
CA THR A 206 -10.98 -5.33 -1.46
C THR A 206 -12.46 -5.04 -1.22
N TYR A 207 -13.34 -5.75 -1.93
CA TYR A 207 -14.78 -5.70 -1.70
C TYR A 207 -15.16 -6.05 -0.26
N GLU A 208 -16.24 -5.46 0.23
CA GLU A 208 -16.60 -5.54 1.64
C GLU A 208 -16.94 -6.98 2.09
N LEU A 209 -17.61 -7.76 1.24
CA LEU A 209 -17.88 -9.18 1.50
C LEU A 209 -16.57 -10.00 1.55
N THR A 210 -15.69 -9.79 0.56
CA THR A 210 -14.38 -10.47 0.50
C THR A 210 -13.49 -10.10 1.69
N LEU A 211 -13.57 -8.85 2.15
CA LEU A 211 -12.88 -8.39 3.35
C LEU A 211 -13.37 -9.11 4.61
N PHE A 212 -14.69 -9.34 4.73
CA PHE A 212 -15.24 -10.17 5.80
C PHE A 212 -14.75 -11.62 5.71
N GLU A 213 -14.77 -12.23 4.52
CA GLU A 213 -14.29 -13.60 4.31
C GLU A 213 -12.81 -13.74 4.69
N TYR A 214 -11.98 -12.79 4.28
CA TYR A 214 -10.57 -12.71 4.68
C TYR A 214 -10.43 -12.65 6.20
N THR A 215 -11.23 -11.80 6.85
CA THR A 215 -11.26 -11.63 8.31
C THR A 215 -11.65 -12.93 9.02
N LEU A 216 -12.66 -13.63 8.51
CA LEU A 216 -13.12 -14.89 9.05
C LEU A 216 -12.05 -15.98 8.94
N VAL A 217 -11.39 -16.10 7.78
CA VAL A 217 -10.28 -17.06 7.59
C VAL A 217 -9.14 -16.74 8.55
N LYS A 218 -8.78 -15.46 8.73
CA LYS A 218 -7.73 -15.03 9.67
C LYS A 218 -8.06 -15.39 11.13
N ALA A 219 -9.30 -15.14 11.55
CA ALA A 219 -9.77 -15.47 12.88
C ALA A 219 -9.74 -17.00 13.12
N LYS A 220 -10.20 -17.80 12.15
CA LYS A 220 -10.12 -19.26 12.19
C LYS A 220 -8.67 -19.75 12.29
N TYR A 221 -7.79 -19.25 11.44
CA TYR A 221 -6.37 -19.63 11.45
C TYR A 221 -5.72 -19.33 12.82
N THR A 222 -6.06 -18.21 13.44
CA THR A 222 -5.53 -17.84 14.77
C THR A 222 -5.98 -18.81 15.89
N VAL A 223 -7.10 -19.52 15.71
CA VAL A 223 -7.63 -20.47 16.71
C VAL A 223 -7.17 -21.90 16.43
N LEU A 224 -7.15 -22.29 15.16
CA LEU A 224 -6.86 -23.64 14.69
C LEU A 224 -5.36 -23.88 14.48
N GLU A 225 -4.59 -22.84 14.14
CA GLU A 225 -3.18 -22.90 13.72
C GLU A 225 -2.93 -23.80 12.49
N GLU A 226 -3.99 -24.24 11.82
CA GLU A 226 -3.96 -25.08 10.64
C GLU A 226 -4.32 -24.28 9.38
N LYS A 227 -3.56 -24.51 8.29
CA LYS A 227 -3.84 -23.89 6.99
C LYS A 227 -5.16 -24.43 6.43
N ILE A 228 -6.09 -23.53 6.17
CA ILE A 228 -7.42 -23.79 5.61
C ILE A 228 -7.33 -24.01 4.09
N GLY A 229 -6.52 -23.20 3.39
CA GLY A 229 -6.21 -23.32 1.97
C GLY A 229 -7.38 -23.13 0.98
N LEU A 230 -7.06 -23.24 -0.31
CA LEU A 230 -7.90 -22.95 -1.50
C LEU A 230 -9.23 -23.73 -1.64
N LYS A 231 -9.50 -24.75 -0.81
CA LYS A 231 -10.59 -25.73 -1.05
C LYS A 231 -11.73 -25.69 -0.05
N LYS A 232 -11.68 -24.85 0.98
CA LYS A 232 -12.73 -24.80 1.99
C LYS A 232 -13.51 -23.50 1.88
N ASP A 233 -14.82 -23.64 1.88
CA ASP A 233 -15.76 -22.54 2.04
C ASP A 233 -15.42 -21.76 3.33
N PRO A 234 -15.14 -20.44 3.27
CA PRO A 234 -14.88 -19.63 4.45
C PRO A 234 -15.97 -19.73 5.52
N TYR A 235 -17.21 -20.06 5.14
CA TYR A 235 -18.35 -20.16 6.06
C TYR A 235 -18.51 -21.55 6.68
N ASP A 236 -17.72 -22.56 6.29
CA ASP A 236 -17.78 -23.89 6.89
C ASP A 236 -17.35 -23.85 8.37
N MET A 237 -18.31 -24.04 9.27
CA MET A 237 -18.14 -23.98 10.73
C MET A 237 -18.39 -25.33 11.41
N LYS A 238 -18.15 -26.44 10.70
CA LYS A 238 -18.27 -27.82 11.26
C LYS A 238 -17.12 -28.14 12.22
N TYR A 239 -17.10 -27.44 13.36
CA TYR A 239 -16.16 -27.64 14.47
C TYR A 239 -16.94 -27.91 15.76
N ASP A 240 -16.25 -28.43 16.77
CA ASP A 240 -16.84 -28.56 18.11
C ASP A 240 -17.19 -27.18 18.70
N SER A 241 -18.20 -27.13 19.57
CA SER A 241 -18.76 -25.88 20.11
C SER A 241 -17.71 -24.95 20.73
N ASN A 242 -16.73 -25.51 21.45
CA ASN A 242 -15.63 -24.74 22.06
C ASN A 242 -14.76 -24.04 21.00
N VAL A 243 -14.48 -24.70 19.88
CA VAL A 243 -13.69 -24.11 18.79
C VAL A 243 -14.48 -22.96 18.14
N ILE A 244 -15.79 -23.15 17.93
CA ILE A 244 -16.68 -22.11 17.40
C ILE A 244 -16.70 -20.88 18.32
N GLU A 245 -16.80 -21.07 19.63
CA GLU A 245 -16.77 -19.98 20.62
C GLU A 245 -15.45 -19.20 20.55
N ARG A 246 -14.31 -19.89 20.55
CA ARG A 246 -12.98 -19.26 20.40
C ARG A 246 -12.86 -18.47 19.09
N ILE A 247 -13.39 -18.98 17.97
CA ILE A 247 -13.40 -18.24 16.70
C ILE A 247 -14.25 -16.97 16.83
N LYS A 248 -15.43 -17.06 17.45
CA LYS A 248 -16.31 -15.91 17.70
C LYS A 248 -15.65 -14.87 18.60
N GLU A 249 -14.94 -15.28 19.64
CA GLU A 249 -14.17 -14.38 20.52
C GLU A 249 -13.10 -13.61 19.74
N ARG A 250 -12.39 -14.28 18.82
CA ARG A 250 -11.39 -13.63 17.96
C ARG A 250 -12.03 -12.70 16.93
N LEU A 251 -13.20 -13.05 16.41
CA LEU A 251 -13.89 -12.30 15.35
C LEU A 251 -14.63 -11.06 15.89
N THR A 252 -15.23 -11.15 17.07
CA THR A 252 -16.11 -10.12 17.66
C THR A 252 -15.52 -8.70 17.64
N PRO A 253 -14.23 -8.47 18.00
CA PRO A 253 -13.65 -7.13 17.97
C PRO A 253 -13.55 -6.51 16.58
N LEU A 254 -13.55 -7.33 15.51
CA LEU A 254 -13.41 -6.86 14.13
C LEU A 254 -14.76 -6.55 13.48
N LEU A 255 -15.85 -7.19 13.94
CA LEU A 255 -17.18 -7.06 13.35
C LEU A 255 -17.67 -5.61 13.19
N PRO A 256 -17.52 -4.70 14.19
CA PRO A 256 -17.99 -3.32 14.08
C PRO A 256 -17.39 -2.55 12.91
N TYR A 257 -16.26 -3.00 12.38
CA TYR A 257 -15.54 -2.36 11.29
C TYR A 257 -15.81 -3.02 9.93
N ILE A 258 -16.76 -3.95 9.83
CA ILE A 258 -17.28 -4.49 8.58
C ILE A 258 -18.60 -3.78 8.26
N ASP A 259 -18.66 -3.15 7.10
CA ASP A 259 -19.78 -2.36 6.68
C ASP A 259 -20.86 -3.21 5.98
N LEU A 260 -21.72 -3.81 6.79
CA LEU A 260 -22.87 -4.59 6.30
C LEU A 260 -23.81 -3.78 5.38
N ARG A 261 -23.80 -2.45 5.46
CA ARG A 261 -24.70 -1.58 4.67
C ARG A 261 -24.42 -1.63 3.17
N ILE A 262 -23.17 -1.96 2.79
CA ILE A 262 -22.73 -1.99 1.39
C ILE A 262 -22.59 -3.42 0.82
N ILE A 263 -22.86 -4.46 1.61
CA ILE A 263 -22.89 -5.87 1.15
C ILE A 263 -24.26 -6.22 0.59
N ASP A 264 -24.37 -7.01 -0.49
CA ASP A 264 -25.67 -7.42 -1.08
C ASP A 264 -26.60 -8.09 -0.02
N PRO A 265 -27.91 -7.73 0.06
CA PRO A 265 -28.80 -8.29 1.07
C PRO A 265 -28.90 -9.83 1.02
N ASP A 266 -28.86 -10.42 -0.17
CA ASP A 266 -28.96 -11.88 -0.32
C ASP A 266 -27.72 -12.55 0.30
N GLU A 267 -26.56 -11.92 0.20
CA GLU A 267 -25.33 -12.39 0.86
C GLU A 267 -25.42 -12.26 2.39
N ILE A 268 -26.06 -11.20 2.90
CA ILE A 268 -26.28 -11.02 4.33
C ILE A 268 -27.17 -12.14 4.88
N VAL A 269 -28.35 -12.33 4.30
CA VAL A 269 -29.33 -13.36 4.72
C VAL A 269 -28.72 -14.75 4.68
N ASN A 270 -28.08 -15.09 3.57
CA ASN A 270 -27.64 -16.46 3.33
C ASN A 270 -26.35 -16.83 4.06
N LYS A 271 -25.49 -15.86 4.37
CA LYS A 271 -24.13 -16.15 4.87
C LYS A 271 -23.75 -15.42 6.17
N LEU A 272 -24.18 -14.17 6.34
CA LEU A 272 -23.64 -13.29 7.40
C LEU A 272 -24.50 -13.25 8.67
N GLU A 273 -25.82 -13.33 8.57
CA GLU A 273 -26.72 -13.26 9.75
C GLU A 273 -26.31 -14.17 10.92
N PRO A 274 -25.87 -15.44 10.72
CA PRO A 274 -25.49 -16.31 11.84
C PRO A 274 -24.21 -15.89 12.57
N LEU A 275 -23.41 -15.00 11.97
CA LEU A 275 -22.08 -14.60 12.44
C LEU A 275 -22.05 -13.21 13.06
N PHE A 276 -23.11 -12.42 12.88
CA PHE A 276 -23.19 -11.03 13.36
C PHE A 276 -24.27 -10.86 14.44
N PRO A 277 -24.10 -9.89 15.36
CA PRO A 277 -25.18 -9.47 16.25
C PRO A 277 -26.42 -9.01 15.49
N SER A 278 -27.61 -9.42 15.94
CA SER A 278 -28.88 -9.10 15.28
C SER A 278 -29.14 -7.59 15.15
N GLU A 279 -28.61 -6.78 16.07
CA GLU A 279 -28.70 -5.32 16.01
C GLU A 279 -27.98 -4.76 14.77
N MET A 280 -26.74 -5.20 14.51
CA MET A 280 -25.98 -4.77 13.34
C MET A 280 -26.65 -5.17 12.02
N ILE A 281 -27.23 -6.36 11.97
CA ILE A 281 -28.01 -6.85 10.82
C ILE A 281 -29.25 -5.97 10.60
N THR A 282 -30.00 -5.69 11.69
CA THR A 282 -31.21 -4.86 11.63
C THR A 282 -30.89 -3.45 11.13
N ASP A 283 -29.81 -2.85 11.62
CA ASP A 283 -29.40 -1.51 11.22
C ASP A 283 -28.93 -1.46 9.76
N ALA A 284 -28.25 -2.51 9.28
CA ALA A 284 -27.90 -2.63 7.87
C ALA A 284 -29.15 -2.67 6.97
N TYR A 285 -30.18 -3.44 7.35
CA TYR A 285 -31.43 -3.48 6.59
C TYR A 285 -32.20 -2.16 6.63
N ARG A 286 -32.29 -1.50 7.79
CA ARG A 286 -32.91 -0.17 7.91
C ARG A 286 -32.23 0.84 6.98
N PHE A 287 -30.90 0.89 7.02
CA PHE A 287 -30.12 1.77 6.15
C PHE A 287 -30.44 1.53 4.66
N LYS A 288 -30.52 0.26 4.24
CA LYS A 288 -30.85 -0.07 2.84
C LYS A 288 -32.26 0.36 2.44
N ILE A 289 -33.23 0.24 3.34
CA ILE A 289 -34.61 0.71 3.11
C ILE A 289 -34.61 2.24 2.94
N GLU A 290 -33.89 2.95 3.81
CA GLU A 290 -33.74 4.41 3.72
C GLU A 290 -33.05 4.85 2.43
N LYS A 291 -32.06 4.08 1.97
CA LYS A 291 -31.26 4.35 0.78
C LYS A 291 -31.69 3.57 -0.46
N LYS A 292 -32.93 3.08 -0.53
CA LYS A 292 -33.41 2.18 -1.60
C LYS A 292 -33.28 2.72 -3.04
N HIS A 293 -33.11 4.02 -3.21
CA HIS A 293 -32.92 4.67 -4.50
C HIS A 293 -31.46 5.00 -4.81
N GLU A 294 -30.56 4.86 -3.84
CA GLU A 294 -29.13 5.11 -4.00
C GLU A 294 -28.42 3.83 -4.42
N LYS A 295 -27.62 3.92 -5.48
CA LYS A 295 -26.73 2.84 -5.90
C LYS A 295 -25.40 2.99 -5.19
N LEU A 296 -25.11 2.07 -4.28
CA LEU A 296 -23.89 2.06 -3.50
C LEU A 296 -22.80 1.25 -4.20
N GLN A 297 -21.54 1.61 -3.95
CA GLN A 297 -20.42 0.76 -4.30
C GLN A 297 -20.30 -0.35 -3.24
N PRO A 298 -20.16 -1.64 -3.61
CA PRO A 298 -20.04 -2.74 -2.66
C PRO A 298 -18.64 -2.84 -2.00
N MET A 299 -17.98 -1.70 -1.85
CA MET A 299 -16.63 -1.56 -1.33
C MET A 299 -16.46 -0.17 -0.69
N ARG A 300 -15.81 -0.14 0.48
CA ARG A 300 -15.40 1.11 1.13
C ARG A 300 -14.41 1.89 0.25
N GLY A 301 -14.41 3.22 0.36
CA GLY A 301 -13.42 4.03 -0.33
C GLY A 301 -13.55 4.05 -1.85
N ARG A 302 -12.52 4.55 -2.53
CA ARG A 302 -12.48 4.55 -4.00
C ARG A 302 -11.77 3.31 -4.54
N LEU A 303 -12.29 2.73 -5.61
CA LEU A 303 -11.73 1.51 -6.19
C LEU A 303 -10.29 1.70 -6.68
N ILE A 304 -9.44 0.75 -6.30
CA ILE A 304 -8.05 0.64 -6.76
C ILE A 304 -7.68 -0.83 -6.97
N PHE A 305 -6.72 -1.07 -7.85
CA PHE A 305 -6.26 -2.39 -8.26
C PHE A 305 -4.82 -2.31 -8.76
N LYS A 306 -4.22 -3.43 -9.13
CA LYS A 306 -2.90 -3.46 -9.78
C LYS A 306 -3.00 -3.94 -11.21
N TRP A 307 -2.11 -3.45 -12.06
CA TRP A 307 -1.95 -4.03 -13.40
C TRP A 307 -1.28 -5.39 -13.28
N LYS A 308 -1.78 -6.40 -14.00
CA LYS A 308 -1.21 -7.76 -13.99
C LYS A 308 -1.17 -8.33 -15.40
N ASN A 309 -0.06 -8.98 -15.72
CA ASN A 309 0.04 -9.76 -16.95
C ASN A 309 -0.63 -11.11 -16.73
N PHE A 310 -1.76 -11.34 -17.38
CA PHE A 310 -2.45 -12.63 -17.40
C PHE A 310 -1.78 -13.52 -18.45
N GLY A 311 -0.62 -14.11 -18.15
CA GLY A 311 0.11 -14.98 -19.07
C GLY A 311 1.39 -15.55 -18.48
N LYS A 312 1.77 -16.78 -18.87
CA LYS A 312 2.97 -17.52 -18.44
C LYS A 312 4.24 -16.65 -18.43
N ASP A 313 5.24 -17.00 -17.63
CA ASP A 313 6.50 -16.25 -17.42
C ASP A 313 7.25 -15.84 -18.71
N LEU A 314 6.94 -16.45 -19.86
CA LEU A 314 7.46 -16.12 -21.19
C LEU A 314 6.85 -14.84 -21.83
N TRP A 315 5.67 -14.38 -21.39
CA TRP A 315 4.95 -13.24 -21.99
C TRP A 315 5.57 -11.87 -21.67
N GLN A 316 6.38 -11.77 -20.60
CA GLN A 316 6.99 -10.49 -20.19
C GLN A 316 8.06 -10.00 -21.18
N ALA A 317 8.76 -10.92 -21.85
CA ALA A 317 9.83 -10.55 -22.78
C ALA A 317 9.31 -9.97 -24.11
N GLU A 318 8.12 -10.38 -24.56
CA GLU A 318 7.58 -10.00 -25.88
C GLU A 318 6.62 -8.80 -25.83
N ASN A 319 5.90 -8.59 -24.72
CA ASN A 319 4.84 -7.58 -24.68
C ASN A 319 5.37 -6.14 -24.56
N ARG A 320 6.64 -5.96 -24.14
CA ARG A 320 7.31 -4.67 -23.92
C ARG A 320 6.49 -3.62 -23.13
N LEU A 321 5.52 -4.09 -22.34
CA LEU A 321 4.88 -3.32 -21.28
C LEU A 321 5.64 -3.59 -19.99
N TYR A 322 5.87 -2.56 -19.19
CA TYR A 322 6.47 -2.68 -17.88
C TYR A 322 5.54 -2.14 -16.80
N ILE A 323 5.53 -2.83 -15.67
CA ILE A 323 4.74 -2.49 -14.50
C ILE A 323 5.70 -2.00 -13.43
N SER A 324 5.36 -0.90 -12.77
CA SER A 324 6.20 -0.26 -11.75
C SER A 324 5.32 0.29 -10.63
N ASN A 325 5.96 0.80 -9.56
CA ASN A 325 5.26 1.35 -8.41
C ASN A 325 4.30 0.30 -7.79
N ASN A 326 4.83 -0.90 -7.53
CA ASN A 326 4.12 -2.05 -6.97
C ASN A 326 2.77 -2.34 -7.65
N GLY A 327 2.75 -2.36 -9.00
CA GLY A 327 1.54 -2.68 -9.77
C GLY A 327 0.68 -1.49 -10.15
N PHE A 328 0.84 -0.31 -9.54
CA PHE A 328 -0.06 0.83 -9.75
C PHE A 328 0.30 1.71 -10.96
N THR A 329 1.36 1.38 -11.70
CA THR A 329 1.78 2.14 -12.88
C THR A 329 2.16 1.20 -14.00
N VAL A 330 1.64 1.45 -15.20
CA VAL A 330 1.99 0.73 -16.43
C VAL A 330 2.58 1.70 -17.44
N GLY A 331 3.66 1.27 -18.11
CA GLY A 331 4.26 1.99 -19.22
C GLY A 331 4.57 1.06 -20.38
N ALA A 332 4.65 1.63 -21.58
CA ALA A 332 5.11 0.95 -22.77
C ALA A 332 6.58 1.29 -23.04
N ASP A 333 7.35 0.34 -23.56
CA ASP A 333 8.67 0.64 -24.11
C ASP A 333 8.56 1.65 -25.27
N SER A 334 9.56 2.54 -25.38
CA SER A 334 9.59 3.56 -26.43
C SER A 334 9.60 2.98 -27.86
N LYS A 335 10.15 1.77 -28.04
CA LYS A 335 10.25 1.06 -29.32
C LYS A 335 9.03 0.19 -29.61
N LEU A 336 8.04 0.11 -28.72
CA LEU A 336 6.82 -0.66 -28.94
C LEU A 336 5.96 0.03 -30.00
N LYS A 337 5.92 -0.54 -31.22
CA LYS A 337 5.23 0.04 -32.38
C LYS A 337 3.73 -0.25 -32.41
N ASN A 338 3.34 -1.44 -31.95
CA ASN A 338 1.95 -1.90 -31.95
C ASN A 338 1.32 -1.68 -30.58
N TYR A 339 0.00 -1.53 -30.55
CA TYR A 339 -0.74 -1.47 -29.30
C TYR A 339 -0.61 -2.78 -28.54
N LYS A 340 -0.34 -2.66 -27.24
CA LYS A 340 -0.43 -3.76 -26.30
C LYS A 340 -1.33 -3.36 -25.16
N SER A 341 -2.10 -4.33 -24.71
CA SER A 341 -3.11 -4.11 -23.70
C SER A 341 -2.85 -4.95 -22.46
N ILE A 342 -3.39 -4.49 -21.35
CA ILE A 342 -3.28 -5.14 -20.05
C ILE A 342 -4.56 -4.89 -19.25
N MET A 343 -4.91 -5.88 -18.43
CA MET A 343 -6.03 -5.80 -17.48
C MET A 343 -5.53 -5.52 -16.06
N GLY A 344 -6.42 -4.96 -15.24
CA GLY A 344 -6.27 -4.95 -13.80
C GLY A 344 -6.47 -6.34 -13.20
N ASP A 345 -5.94 -6.56 -12.00
CA ASP A 345 -6.09 -7.79 -11.23
C ASP A 345 -7.41 -7.87 -10.44
N LEU A 346 -8.25 -6.84 -10.52
CA LEU A 346 -9.55 -6.79 -9.88
C LEU A 346 -10.66 -7.11 -10.87
N THR A 347 -11.43 -8.15 -10.56
CA THR A 347 -12.69 -8.45 -11.24
C THR A 347 -13.80 -7.56 -10.67
N ILE A 348 -14.46 -6.79 -11.55
CA ILE A 348 -15.67 -6.03 -11.21
C ILE A 348 -16.88 -6.88 -11.57
N LYS A 349 -17.73 -7.15 -10.58
CA LYS A 349 -18.91 -8.02 -10.72
C LYS A 349 -19.99 -7.70 -9.71
N GLY A 350 -21.17 -8.30 -9.90
CA GLY A 350 -22.32 -8.10 -9.01
C GLY A 350 -23.05 -6.81 -9.32
N LYS A 351 -23.58 -6.15 -8.27
CA LYS A 351 -24.44 -4.97 -8.37
C LYS A 351 -23.71 -3.68 -7.99
N GLY A 352 -24.34 -2.54 -8.29
CA GLY A 352 -23.91 -1.23 -7.82
C GLY A 352 -22.96 -0.48 -8.75
N ILE A 353 -22.41 0.63 -8.21
CA ILE A 353 -21.57 1.57 -8.96
C ILE A 353 -20.10 1.42 -8.53
N HIS A 354 -19.20 1.28 -9.50
CA HIS A 354 -17.76 1.17 -9.31
C HIS A 354 -17.04 2.35 -9.92
N ARG A 355 -16.11 2.98 -9.18
CA ARG A 355 -15.42 4.20 -9.63
C ARG A 355 -13.93 4.17 -9.34
N TRP A 356 -13.10 4.46 -10.34
CA TRP A 356 -11.65 4.62 -10.21
C TRP A 356 -11.11 5.67 -11.16
N ASP A 357 -9.87 6.12 -10.90
CA ASP A 357 -9.23 7.18 -11.68
C ASP A 357 -7.82 6.80 -12.13
N ILE A 358 -7.46 7.24 -13.33
CA ILE A 358 -6.17 6.99 -13.96
C ILE A 358 -5.55 8.32 -14.39
N LEU A 359 -4.33 8.59 -13.92
CA LEU A 359 -3.50 9.72 -14.34
C LEU A 359 -2.73 9.38 -15.62
N VAL A 360 -2.79 10.29 -16.60
CA VAL A 360 -1.96 10.23 -17.81
C VAL A 360 -0.58 10.80 -17.51
N VAL A 361 0.39 9.93 -17.24
CA VAL A 361 1.77 10.33 -16.88
C VAL A 361 2.58 10.71 -18.11
N ASN A 362 2.41 9.97 -19.21
CA ASN A 362 3.03 10.29 -20.49
C ASN A 362 2.16 9.83 -21.65
N LEU A 363 2.13 10.62 -22.73
CA LEU A 363 1.29 10.39 -23.90
C LEU A 363 2.10 10.66 -25.18
N ASN A 364 2.52 9.60 -25.86
CA ASN A 364 3.31 9.69 -27.09
C ASN A 364 2.54 9.26 -28.35
N ASP A 365 1.40 8.63 -28.16
CA ASP A 365 0.44 8.25 -29.21
C ASP A 365 -0.93 8.10 -28.54
N THR A 366 -1.97 7.75 -29.31
CA THR A 366 -3.30 7.54 -28.73
C THR A 366 -3.22 6.41 -27.71
N ILE A 367 -3.77 6.60 -26.50
CA ILE A 367 -3.93 5.53 -25.51
C ILE A 367 -5.41 5.27 -25.28
N TYR A 368 -5.75 4.07 -24.84
CA TYR A 368 -7.13 3.68 -24.57
C TYR A 368 -7.28 3.22 -23.12
N ILE A 369 -8.33 3.67 -22.45
CA ILE A 369 -8.64 3.36 -21.06
C ILE A 369 -10.11 2.96 -20.95
N GLY A 370 -10.40 1.86 -20.26
CA GLY A 370 -11.78 1.50 -19.96
C GLY A 370 -11.94 0.12 -19.32
N ILE A 371 -12.85 -0.67 -19.86
CA ILE A 371 -13.23 -1.99 -19.33
C ILE A 371 -13.31 -3.03 -20.44
N CYS A 372 -13.10 -4.30 -20.10
CA CYS A 372 -13.32 -5.44 -21.00
C CYS A 372 -13.82 -6.65 -20.23
N GLY A 373 -14.36 -7.64 -20.94
CA GLY A 373 -14.49 -8.99 -20.38
C GLY A 373 -13.11 -9.65 -20.21
N PHE A 374 -13.09 -10.89 -19.71
CA PHE A 374 -11.85 -11.68 -19.72
C PHE A 374 -11.43 -11.98 -21.17
N GLU A 375 -10.22 -11.60 -21.55
CA GLU A 375 -9.61 -11.92 -22.85
C GLU A 375 -8.18 -12.42 -22.63
N GLU A 376 -7.81 -13.51 -23.33
CA GLU A 376 -6.42 -14.01 -23.36
C GLU A 376 -5.55 -13.21 -24.35
N GLU A 377 -6.16 -12.70 -25.42
CA GLU A 377 -5.51 -11.88 -26.44
C GLU A 377 -6.35 -10.63 -26.72
N PHE A 378 -5.69 -9.47 -26.73
CA PHE A 378 -6.36 -8.20 -26.96
C PHE A 378 -6.17 -7.70 -28.37
N ASN A 379 -7.28 -7.49 -29.06
CA ASN A 379 -7.32 -6.63 -30.24
C ASN A 379 -7.23 -5.16 -29.81
N LYS A 380 -6.68 -4.31 -30.69
CA LYS A 380 -6.66 -2.87 -30.45
C LYS A 380 -8.11 -2.36 -30.40
N PRO A 381 -8.46 -1.44 -29.50
CA PRO A 381 -9.74 -0.75 -29.56
C PRO A 381 -10.00 -0.15 -30.96
N GLY A 382 -11.16 -0.50 -31.53
CA GLY A 382 -11.56 -0.15 -32.91
C GLY A 382 -11.28 -1.24 -33.96
N ASP A 383 -10.47 -2.25 -33.66
CA ASP A 383 -10.25 -3.39 -34.57
C ASP A 383 -11.36 -4.44 -34.47
N LYS A 384 -11.58 -5.19 -35.55
CA LYS A 384 -12.52 -6.32 -35.56
C LYS A 384 -12.07 -7.37 -34.54
N GLY A 385 -12.89 -7.61 -33.52
CA GLY A 385 -12.63 -8.59 -32.47
C GLY A 385 -12.26 -8.01 -31.10
N PHE A 386 -12.26 -6.68 -30.93
CA PHE A 386 -12.18 -6.08 -29.59
C PHE A 386 -13.50 -6.28 -28.82
N HIS A 387 -13.46 -6.88 -27.62
CA HIS A 387 -14.65 -7.08 -26.77
C HIS A 387 -14.59 -6.27 -25.47
N GLY A 388 -14.29 -4.98 -25.58
CA GLY A 388 -14.34 -4.03 -24.48
C GLY A 388 -15.01 -2.69 -24.81
N TRP A 389 -14.90 -1.75 -23.87
CA TRP A 389 -15.35 -0.37 -23.97
C TRP A 389 -14.21 0.53 -23.49
N ALA A 390 -13.70 1.39 -24.35
CA ALA A 390 -12.55 2.22 -24.00
C ALA A 390 -12.67 3.64 -24.56
N LEU A 391 -12.31 4.62 -23.74
CA LEU A 391 -12.07 5.99 -24.18
C LEU A 391 -10.64 6.10 -24.71
N GLY A 392 -10.50 6.57 -25.95
CA GLY A 392 -9.22 6.97 -26.54
C GLY A 392 -8.85 8.40 -26.20
N SER A 393 -7.54 8.69 -26.11
CA SER A 393 -7.05 10.07 -25.88
C SER A 393 -7.39 11.03 -27.02
N ASP A 394 -7.75 10.47 -28.18
CA ASP A 394 -8.30 11.20 -29.31
C ASP A 394 -9.71 11.72 -29.05
N GLY A 395 -10.40 11.31 -27.98
CA GLY A 395 -11.75 11.75 -27.62
C GLY A 395 -12.88 10.87 -28.17
N TYR A 396 -12.54 9.73 -28.80
CA TYR A 396 -13.51 8.73 -29.23
C TYR A 396 -13.69 7.64 -28.17
N ILE A 397 -14.90 7.10 -28.08
CA ILE A 397 -15.16 5.86 -27.34
C ILE A 397 -15.31 4.73 -28.34
N TYR A 398 -14.66 3.62 -28.02
CA TYR A 398 -14.55 2.42 -28.83
C TYR A 398 -15.28 1.27 -28.13
N ASN A 399 -16.06 0.50 -28.89
CA ASN A 399 -16.62 -0.77 -28.43
C ASN A 399 -16.62 -1.82 -29.56
N LYS A 400 -17.11 -3.04 -29.27
CA LYS A 400 -17.20 -4.14 -30.25
C LYS A 400 -17.90 -3.77 -31.57
N ARG A 401 -18.89 -2.87 -31.50
CA ARG A 401 -19.81 -2.57 -32.60
C ARG A 401 -19.39 -1.35 -33.41
N ASP A 402 -18.79 -0.34 -32.79
CA ASP A 402 -18.46 0.94 -33.44
C ASP A 402 -17.53 1.83 -32.58
N TRP A 403 -17.15 2.99 -33.11
CA TRP A 403 -16.62 4.12 -32.36
C TRP A 403 -17.54 5.35 -32.45
N LYS A 404 -17.64 6.11 -31.36
CA LYS A 404 -18.43 7.35 -31.30
C LYS A 404 -17.60 8.48 -30.73
N TRP A 405 -17.69 9.66 -31.35
CA TRP A 405 -17.08 10.87 -30.80
C TRP A 405 -17.72 11.21 -29.46
N ASN A 406 -16.90 11.32 -28.41
CA ASN A 406 -17.33 11.66 -27.06
C ASN A 406 -16.84 13.05 -26.64
N SER A 407 -15.98 13.72 -27.41
CA SER A 407 -15.34 15.02 -27.08
C SER A 407 -14.60 15.07 -25.74
N SER A 408 -14.21 13.91 -25.19
CA SER A 408 -13.35 13.80 -24.01
C SER A 408 -11.91 13.56 -24.42
N VAL A 409 -11.34 14.51 -25.17
CA VAL A 409 -9.90 14.52 -25.50
C VAL A 409 -9.11 14.77 -24.23
N TYR A 410 -8.01 14.05 -24.04
CA TYR A 410 -7.16 14.21 -22.86
C TYR A 410 -5.67 14.15 -23.19
N LYS A 411 -4.86 14.74 -22.32
CA LYS A 411 -3.42 14.94 -22.48
C LYS A 411 -2.64 14.57 -21.21
N ILE A 412 -1.32 14.70 -21.28
CA ILE A 412 -0.42 14.51 -20.13
C ILE A 412 -0.87 15.40 -18.97
N GLY A 413 -0.95 14.81 -17.77
CA GLY A 413 -1.38 15.47 -16.54
C GLY A 413 -2.88 15.34 -16.26
N ASP A 414 -3.70 14.95 -17.24
CA ASP A 414 -5.14 14.78 -17.02
C ASP A 414 -5.45 13.50 -16.24
N VAL A 415 -6.53 13.57 -15.47
CA VAL A 415 -7.11 12.46 -14.72
C VAL A 415 -8.35 11.95 -15.45
N ILE A 416 -8.34 10.68 -15.82
CA ILE A 416 -9.47 10.00 -16.45
C ILE A 416 -10.29 9.34 -15.36
N ASN A 417 -11.57 9.68 -15.31
CA ASN A 417 -12.54 9.12 -14.37
C ASN A 417 -13.35 8.04 -15.08
N ILE A 418 -13.44 6.86 -14.49
CA ILE A 418 -14.22 5.74 -15.01
C ILE A 418 -15.29 5.39 -13.98
N ILE A 419 -16.54 5.32 -14.45
CA ILE A 419 -17.70 4.94 -13.64
C ILE A 419 -18.40 3.80 -14.36
N VAL A 420 -18.58 2.69 -13.66
CA VAL A 420 -19.37 1.55 -14.13
C VAL A 420 -20.57 1.36 -13.23
N ASP A 421 -21.75 1.32 -13.82
CA ASP A 421 -23.00 0.97 -13.17
C ASP A 421 -23.40 -0.44 -13.64
N MET A 422 -23.13 -1.43 -12.79
CA MET A 422 -23.39 -2.84 -13.10
C MET A 422 -24.89 -3.17 -13.13
N ASP A 423 -25.73 -2.42 -12.40
CA ASP A 423 -27.18 -2.65 -12.38
C ASP A 423 -27.83 -2.32 -13.73
N SER A 424 -27.33 -1.28 -14.40
CA SER A 424 -27.85 -0.82 -15.70
C SER A 424 -26.97 -1.21 -16.88
N ASN A 425 -25.87 -1.90 -16.63
CA ASN A 425 -24.84 -2.20 -17.62
C ASN A 425 -24.38 -0.96 -18.41
N HIS A 426 -24.13 0.15 -17.68
CA HIS A 426 -23.63 1.40 -18.25
C HIS A 426 -22.20 1.72 -17.80
N CYS A 427 -21.41 2.24 -18.72
CA CYS A 427 -20.07 2.76 -18.46
C CYS A 427 -19.99 4.21 -18.92
N TYR A 428 -19.40 5.05 -18.06
CA TYR A 428 -19.24 6.47 -18.24
C TYR A 428 -17.78 6.85 -18.09
N PHE A 429 -17.37 7.86 -18.86
CA PHE A 429 -16.03 8.41 -18.81
C PHE A 429 -16.07 9.90 -18.52
N GLY A 430 -15.05 10.38 -17.82
CA GLY A 430 -14.83 11.80 -17.57
C GLY A 430 -13.35 12.15 -17.64
N VAL A 431 -13.07 13.43 -17.84
CA VAL A 431 -11.70 13.99 -17.80
C VAL A 431 -11.70 15.14 -16.81
N ASN A 432 -10.81 15.07 -15.81
CA ASN A 432 -10.68 16.05 -14.74
C ASN A 432 -12.04 16.34 -14.05
N ASN A 433 -12.76 15.27 -13.70
CA ASN A 433 -14.08 15.26 -13.07
C ASN A 433 -15.23 15.81 -13.94
N ASN A 434 -14.99 16.15 -15.21
CA ASN A 434 -16.06 16.46 -16.16
C ASN A 434 -16.63 15.15 -16.74
N ILE A 435 -17.51 14.51 -15.96
CA ILE A 435 -18.15 13.24 -16.33
C ILE A 435 -19.20 13.47 -17.40
N ARG A 436 -19.16 12.66 -18.45
CA ARG A 436 -20.22 12.61 -19.46
C ARG A 436 -21.15 11.44 -19.17
N TYR A 437 -22.38 11.77 -18.79
CA TYR A 437 -23.42 10.80 -18.49
C TYR A 437 -24.12 10.23 -19.74
N GLU A 438 -23.54 10.41 -20.93
CA GLU A 438 -23.94 9.59 -22.07
C GLU A 438 -23.45 8.16 -21.82
N ASN A 439 -24.32 7.17 -21.99
CA ASN A 439 -23.99 5.77 -21.71
C ASN A 439 -23.30 5.18 -22.94
N PHE A 440 -22.12 4.57 -22.78
CA PHE A 440 -21.39 3.97 -23.91
C PHE A 440 -21.21 2.46 -23.81
N GLY A 441 -21.24 1.94 -22.58
CA GLY A 441 -21.45 0.53 -22.30
C GLY A 441 -22.92 0.17 -22.40
N HIS A 442 -23.26 -0.83 -23.19
CA HIS A 442 -24.52 -1.57 -23.08
C HIS A 442 -24.18 -3.04 -23.27
N SER A 443 -24.70 -3.90 -22.39
CA SER A 443 -24.51 -5.36 -22.46
C SER A 443 -23.05 -5.83 -22.28
N PHE A 444 -22.33 -5.30 -21.28
CA PHE A 444 -21.11 -5.96 -20.82
C PHE A 444 -21.40 -7.25 -20.04
N PRO A 445 -20.46 -8.21 -20.00
CA PRO A 445 -20.63 -9.45 -19.22
C PRO A 445 -20.73 -9.16 -17.71
N ASP A 446 -21.20 -10.16 -16.96
CA ASP A 446 -21.37 -10.06 -15.50
C ASP A 446 -20.04 -9.87 -14.74
N GLU A 447 -18.93 -10.22 -15.38
CA GLU A 447 -17.57 -10.01 -14.88
C GLU A 447 -16.76 -9.22 -15.90
N ILE A 448 -16.27 -8.05 -15.48
CA ILE A 448 -15.41 -7.18 -16.28
C ILE A 448 -14.12 -6.83 -15.53
N TYR A 449 -13.15 -6.34 -16.28
CA TYR A 449 -11.83 -5.95 -15.77
C TYR A 449 -11.52 -4.52 -16.22
N PRO A 450 -10.87 -3.70 -15.37
CA PRO A 450 -10.24 -2.48 -15.81
C PRO A 450 -9.20 -2.79 -16.89
N PHE A 451 -9.13 -1.95 -17.91
CA PHE A 451 -8.36 -2.22 -19.12
C PHE A 451 -7.62 -0.96 -19.59
N VAL A 452 -6.40 -1.15 -20.08
CA VAL A 452 -5.70 -0.11 -20.85
C VAL A 452 -4.97 -0.69 -22.05
N SER A 453 -4.81 0.13 -23.10
CA SER A 453 -4.01 -0.18 -24.27
C SER A 453 -3.11 1.00 -24.63
N LEU A 454 -1.81 0.74 -24.76
CA LEU A 454 -0.79 1.78 -24.92
C LEU A 454 0.40 1.30 -25.77
N LYS A 455 1.20 2.26 -26.25
CA LYS A 455 2.42 2.01 -27.02
C LYS A 455 3.40 3.19 -26.93
N ARG A 456 4.59 3.02 -27.52
CA ARG A 456 5.57 4.09 -27.77
C ARG A 456 5.96 4.93 -26.55
N GLY A 457 6.26 4.34 -25.39
CA GLY A 457 6.69 5.15 -24.23
C GLY A 457 5.55 5.83 -23.45
N SER A 458 4.29 5.64 -23.85
CA SER A 458 3.14 6.15 -23.10
C SER A 458 3.06 5.48 -21.71
N LYS A 459 2.54 6.20 -20.72
CA LYS A 459 2.58 5.77 -19.31
C LYS A 459 1.35 6.24 -18.55
N LEU A 460 0.79 5.36 -17.74
CA LEU A 460 -0.40 5.56 -16.94
C LEU A 460 -0.17 5.17 -15.49
N ARG A 461 -0.82 5.87 -14.56
CA ARG A 461 -0.75 5.59 -13.12
C ARG A 461 -2.15 5.62 -12.51
N LEU A 462 -2.50 4.60 -11.74
CA LEU A 462 -3.72 4.61 -10.93
C LEU A 462 -3.59 5.65 -9.82
N ILE A 463 -4.64 6.45 -9.61
CA ILE A 463 -4.68 7.41 -8.52
C ILE A 463 -5.20 6.72 -7.28
N SER A 464 -4.42 6.85 -6.20
CA SER A 464 -4.86 6.51 -4.87
C SER A 464 -5.19 7.78 -4.12
N TYR A 465 -6.30 7.74 -3.40
CA TYR A 465 -6.75 8.79 -2.49
C TYR A 465 -6.39 8.48 -1.05
#